data_AF-A0A925XWI4-F1
#
_entry.id   AF-A0A925XWI4-F1
#
_cell.length_a   1.000
_cell.length_b   1.000
_cell.length_c   1.000
_cell.angle_alpha   90.00
_cell.angle_beta   90.00
_cell.angle_gamma   90.00
#
_symmetry.space_group_name_H-M   'P 1'
#
loop_
_entity.id
_entity.type
_entity.pdbx_description
1 polymer ?
#
loop_
_entity_poly.entity_id
_entity_poly.type
_entity_poly.pdbx_seq_one_letter_code
_entity_poly.pdbx_strand_id
1 'polypeptide(L)'
;MATERENLQVEPRRDTLVDLLLPLSLILGLVLLLGLNVGQPGSEPVKAGPWEDWLKLVVGYLAAAAEISAAIVIGGAVLRGIAAFVVQLFSPAQLLDATETIRLQLGRVLALGLEFTVASDILRTAVAPTRQDILNLGAIVLLRTLLNYFLEREIRQGEQRSPGTPKP
;
A
#
# COMPACT_ATOMS: atom_id res chain seq x y z
N MET A 1 18.52 -47.15 -22.48
CA MET A 1 17.27 -46.36 -22.51
C MET A 1 16.73 -46.27 -21.09
N ALA A 2 17.08 -45.22 -20.36
CA ALA A 2 16.41 -44.85 -19.13
C ALA A 2 16.72 -43.38 -18.85
N THR A 3 15.70 -42.57 -19.06
CA THR A 3 15.44 -41.35 -18.31
C THR A 3 16.44 -40.22 -18.52
N GLU A 4 16.27 -39.58 -19.68
CA GLU A 4 16.09 -38.14 -19.79
C GLU A 4 16.05 -37.44 -18.42
N ARG A 5 17.20 -36.95 -17.97
CA ARG A 5 17.25 -36.05 -16.82
C ARG A 5 16.71 -34.72 -17.30
N GLU A 6 15.40 -34.63 -17.18
CA GLU A 6 14.56 -33.46 -17.36
C GLU A 6 15.17 -32.25 -16.63
N ASN A 7 15.93 -31.48 -17.39
CA ASN A 7 15.82 -30.03 -17.51
C ASN A 7 15.19 -29.30 -16.29
N LEU A 8 15.95 -29.22 -15.18
CA LEU A 8 15.70 -28.25 -14.10
C LEU A 8 16.10 -26.85 -14.60
N GLN A 9 15.32 -26.29 -15.53
CA GLN A 9 15.38 -24.88 -15.87
C GLN A 9 14.79 -24.08 -14.71
N VAL A 10 15.67 -23.52 -13.91
CA VAL A 10 15.39 -22.46 -12.95
C VAL A 10 15.07 -21.19 -13.76
N GLU A 11 13.82 -21.01 -14.15
CA GLU A 11 13.29 -19.72 -14.62
C GLU A 11 12.28 -19.16 -13.60
N PRO A 12 12.70 -18.43 -12.54
CA PRO A 12 11.77 -17.74 -11.65
C PRO A 12 12.05 -16.23 -11.56
N ARG A 13 12.75 -15.62 -12.52
CA ARG A 13 13.19 -14.20 -12.41
C ARG A 13 12.48 -13.24 -13.37
N ARG A 14 12.05 -13.69 -14.55
CA ARG A 14 11.40 -12.80 -15.53
C ARG A 14 9.96 -12.48 -15.15
N ASP A 15 9.20 -13.46 -14.67
CA ASP A 15 7.78 -13.27 -14.34
C ASP A 15 7.59 -12.24 -13.23
N THR A 16 8.40 -12.33 -12.15
CA THR A 16 8.36 -11.37 -11.04
C THR A 16 8.72 -9.93 -11.44
N LEU A 17 9.60 -9.77 -12.44
CA LEU A 17 9.94 -8.44 -12.95
C LEU A 17 8.81 -7.88 -13.80
N VAL A 18 8.15 -8.70 -14.62
CA VAL A 18 7.00 -8.27 -15.42
C VAL A 18 5.81 -7.95 -14.52
N ASP A 19 5.53 -8.76 -13.49
CA ASP A 19 4.45 -8.54 -12.52
C ASP A 19 4.59 -7.21 -11.76
N LEU A 20 5.82 -6.74 -11.55
CA LEU A 20 6.08 -5.43 -10.95
C LEU A 20 6.08 -4.30 -11.99
N LEU A 21 6.77 -4.51 -13.11
CA LEU A 21 6.98 -3.46 -14.12
C LEU A 21 5.70 -3.11 -14.87
N LEU A 22 4.78 -4.06 -15.04
CA LEU A 22 3.52 -3.87 -15.76
C LEU A 22 2.60 -2.88 -15.05
N PRO A 23 2.20 -3.06 -13.77
CA PRO A 23 1.41 -2.05 -13.07
C PRO A 23 2.17 -0.73 -12.90
N LEU A 24 3.49 -0.77 -12.68
CA LEU A 24 4.30 0.44 -12.52
C LEU A 24 4.33 1.30 -13.80
N SER A 25 4.54 0.68 -14.96
CA SER A 25 4.55 1.37 -16.25
C SER A 25 3.17 1.89 -16.63
N LEU A 26 2.11 1.18 -16.26
CA LEU A 26 0.72 1.58 -16.49
C LEU A 26 0.33 2.76 -15.60
N ILE A 27 0.72 2.75 -14.32
CA ILE A 27 0.54 3.88 -13.39
C ILE A 27 1.34 5.09 -13.89
N LEU A 28 2.63 4.93 -14.20
CA LEU A 28 3.46 6.02 -14.71
C LEU A 28 2.93 6.59 -16.02
N GLY A 29 2.52 5.72 -16.95
CA GLY A 29 1.92 6.11 -18.22
C GLY A 29 0.60 6.86 -18.04
N LEU A 30 -0.28 6.38 -17.17
CA LEU A 30 -1.57 7.01 -16.85
C LEU A 30 -1.38 8.37 -16.16
N VAL A 31 -0.49 8.44 -15.17
CA VAL A 31 -0.17 9.68 -14.44
C VAL A 31 0.48 10.71 -15.38
N LEU A 32 1.39 10.28 -16.25
CA LEU A 32 2.01 11.15 -17.26
C LEU A 32 0.96 11.63 -18.29
N LEU A 33 0.10 10.73 -18.77
CA LEU A 33 -0.97 11.06 -19.71
C LEU A 33 -1.95 12.06 -19.11
N LEU A 34 -2.42 11.83 -17.89
CA LEU A 34 -3.34 12.73 -17.20
C LEU A 34 -2.65 14.04 -16.79
N GLY A 35 -1.42 14.01 -16.30
CA GLY A 35 -0.66 15.20 -15.89
C GLY A 35 -0.36 16.15 -17.05
N LEU A 36 -0.11 15.62 -18.25
CA LEU A 36 0.10 16.41 -19.47
C LEU A 36 -1.22 16.83 -20.14
N ASN A 37 -2.29 16.01 -20.03
CA ASN A 37 -3.56 16.23 -20.73
C ASN A 37 -4.59 17.07 -19.96
N VAL A 38 -4.47 17.23 -18.63
CA VAL A 38 -5.38 18.11 -17.86
C VAL A 38 -5.22 19.54 -18.37
N GLY A 39 -6.06 19.92 -19.33
CA GLY A 39 -5.92 21.07 -20.20
C GLY A 39 -6.06 22.41 -19.47
N GLN A 40 -5.55 23.45 -20.14
CA GLN A 40 -5.43 24.84 -19.71
C GLN A 40 -6.71 25.44 -19.10
N PRO A 41 -6.58 26.43 -18.18
CA PRO A 41 -7.66 27.34 -17.81
C PRO A 41 -8.01 28.27 -18.98
N GLY A 42 -8.57 27.70 -20.06
CA GLY A 42 -8.84 28.36 -21.33
C GLY A 42 -10.18 27.99 -21.98
N SER A 43 -11.01 27.20 -21.31
CA SER A 43 -12.46 27.19 -21.58
C SER A 43 -13.12 27.97 -20.45
N GLU A 44 -14.12 28.78 -20.76
CA GLU A 44 -14.79 29.66 -19.81
C GLU A 44 -15.00 28.97 -18.46
N PRO A 45 -14.85 29.69 -17.32
CA PRO A 45 -15.16 29.11 -16.02
C PRO A 45 -16.60 28.58 -16.07
N VAL A 46 -16.74 27.26 -16.24
CA VAL A 46 -18.00 26.57 -16.11
C VAL A 46 -18.46 26.99 -14.73
N LYS A 47 -19.52 27.80 -14.66
CA LYS A 47 -20.07 28.23 -13.39
C LYS A 47 -20.39 26.96 -12.64
N ALA A 48 -19.54 26.62 -11.68
CA ALA A 48 -19.86 25.67 -10.64
C ALA A 48 -21.20 26.16 -10.07
N GLY A 49 -22.26 25.48 -10.45
CA GLY A 49 -23.54 25.63 -9.79
C GLY A 49 -23.43 25.38 -8.27
N PRO A 50 -24.54 25.54 -7.54
CA PRO A 50 -24.51 25.61 -6.07
C PRO A 50 -24.21 24.27 -5.36
N TRP A 51 -24.41 23.13 -6.03
CA TRP A 51 -24.24 21.77 -5.48
C TRP A 51 -22.79 21.24 -5.37
N GLU A 52 -21.81 21.90 -5.99
CA GLU A 52 -20.44 21.43 -6.15
C GLU A 52 -19.64 21.82 -4.92
N ASP A 53 -19.91 23.01 -4.37
CA ASP A 53 -19.39 23.44 -3.08
C ASP A 53 -19.89 22.53 -1.95
N TRP A 54 -21.17 22.15 -1.99
CA TRP A 54 -21.73 21.18 -1.04
C TRP A 54 -21.06 19.81 -1.17
N LEU A 55 -20.84 19.33 -2.40
CA LEU A 55 -20.18 18.05 -2.65
C LEU A 55 -18.70 18.09 -2.21
N LYS A 56 -17.97 19.16 -2.51
CA LYS A 56 -16.58 19.41 -2.03
C LYS A 56 -16.49 19.40 -0.52
N LEU A 57 -17.45 20.04 0.15
CA LEU A 57 -17.50 20.13 1.59
C LEU A 57 -17.77 18.76 2.22
N VAL A 58 -18.79 18.03 1.74
CA VAL A 58 -19.11 16.67 2.23
C VAL A 58 -17.94 15.73 2.01
N VAL A 59 -17.37 15.70 0.81
CA VAL A 59 -16.24 14.83 0.50
C VAL A 59 -14.99 15.21 1.29
N GLY A 60 -14.75 16.50 1.52
CA GLY A 60 -13.68 16.98 2.39
C GLY A 60 -13.80 16.45 3.82
N TYR A 61 -15.02 16.46 4.38
CA TYR A 61 -15.26 15.89 5.71
C TYR A 61 -15.08 14.37 5.75
N LEU A 62 -15.53 13.64 4.71
CA LEU A 62 -15.34 12.19 4.63
C LEU A 62 -13.85 11.82 4.51
N ALA A 63 -13.11 12.55 3.68
CA ALA A 63 -11.66 12.38 3.54
C ALA A 63 -10.93 12.64 4.88
N ALA A 64 -11.27 13.74 5.56
CA ALA A 64 -10.71 14.06 6.87
C ALA A 64 -11.05 12.98 7.92
N ALA A 65 -12.27 12.45 7.92
CA ALA A 65 -12.66 11.38 8.83
C ALA A 65 -11.86 10.09 8.58
N ALA A 66 -11.59 9.75 7.31
CA ALA A 66 -10.76 8.62 6.96
C ALA A 66 -9.30 8.83 7.42
N GLU A 67 -8.71 10.01 7.22
CA GLU A 67 -7.38 10.35 7.73
C GLU A 67 -7.28 10.27 9.26
N ILE A 68 -8.28 10.79 9.97
CA ILE A 68 -8.34 10.72 11.44
C ILE A 68 -8.43 9.26 11.89
N SER A 69 -9.24 8.45 11.21
CA SER A 69 -9.37 7.01 11.50
C SER A 69 -8.03 6.29 11.31
N ALA A 70 -7.32 6.58 10.21
CA ALA A 70 -5.98 6.06 9.97
C ALA A 70 -5.02 6.44 11.10
N ALA A 71 -4.98 7.72 11.49
CA ALA A 71 -4.11 8.23 12.54
C ALA A 71 -4.37 7.56 13.89
N ILE A 72 -5.65 7.36 14.26
CA ILE A 72 -6.03 6.69 15.51
C ILE A 72 -5.60 5.22 15.50
N VAL A 73 -5.91 4.51 14.42
CA VAL A 73 -5.63 3.08 14.30
C VAL A 73 -4.12 2.80 14.29
N ILE A 74 -3.37 3.55 13.47
CA ILE A 74 -1.91 3.45 13.39
C ILE A 74 -1.28 3.88 14.72
N GLY A 75 -1.66 5.05 15.25
CA GLY A 75 -1.10 5.59 16.49
C GLY A 75 -1.34 4.66 17.67
N GLY A 76 -2.56 4.14 17.83
CA GLY A 76 -2.91 3.19 18.88
C GLY A 76 -2.11 1.88 18.77
N ALA A 77 -1.94 1.36 17.55
CA ALA A 77 -1.13 0.16 17.33
C ALA A 77 0.33 0.38 17.70
N VAL A 78 0.93 1.49 17.27
CA VAL A 78 2.32 1.83 17.57
C VAL A 78 2.53 1.96 19.09
N LEU A 79 1.65 2.68 19.79
CA LEU A 79 1.74 2.83 21.24
C LEU A 79 1.66 1.48 21.96
N ARG A 80 0.71 0.61 21.56
CA ARG A 80 0.57 -0.74 22.12
C ARG A 80 1.81 -1.60 21.82
N GLY A 81 2.35 -1.53 20.61
CA GLY A 81 3.54 -2.27 20.20
C GLY A 81 4.77 -1.87 21.00
N ILE A 82 4.98 -0.56 21.19
CA ILE A 82 6.07 -0.03 22.04
C ILE A 82 5.92 -0.52 23.47
N ALA A 83 4.72 -0.40 24.06
CA ALA A 83 4.48 -0.86 25.43
C ALA A 83 4.77 -2.35 25.60
N ALA A 84 4.30 -3.19 24.68
CA ALA A 84 4.56 -4.63 24.69
C ALA A 84 6.05 -4.97 24.56
N PHE A 85 6.76 -4.27 23.67
CA PHE A 85 8.20 -4.43 23.49
C PHE A 85 9.00 -4.04 24.74
N VAL A 86 8.66 -2.92 25.37
CA VAL A 86 9.33 -2.44 26.59
C VAL A 86 9.14 -3.44 27.74
N VAL A 87 7.92 -3.95 27.96
CA VAL A 87 7.66 -4.96 29.01
C VAL A 87 8.49 -6.22 28.79
N GLN A 88 8.63 -6.66 27.54
CA GLN A 88 9.43 -7.85 27.20
C GLN A 88 10.93 -7.64 27.40
N LEU A 89 11.44 -6.42 27.27
CA LEU A 89 12.85 -6.10 27.54
C LEU A 89 13.24 -6.44 28.99
N PHE A 90 12.27 -6.40 29.91
CA PHE A 90 12.44 -6.78 31.31
C PHE A 90 12.09 -8.25 31.61
N SER A 91 11.77 -9.07 30.60
CA SER A 91 11.39 -10.50 30.74
C SER A 91 12.01 -11.36 29.61
N PRO A 92 13.32 -11.68 29.69
CA PRO A 92 14.11 -12.21 28.58
C PRO A 92 13.82 -13.66 28.15
N ALA A 93 12.93 -14.39 28.85
CA ALA A 93 12.77 -15.84 28.66
C ALA A 93 12.03 -16.27 27.36
N GLN A 94 11.39 -15.35 26.61
CA GLN A 94 10.54 -15.70 25.45
C GLN A 94 10.65 -14.71 24.26
N LEU A 95 11.79 -14.02 24.13
CA LEU A 95 11.94 -12.84 23.24
C LEU A 95 11.71 -13.09 21.74
N LEU A 96 12.02 -14.30 21.22
CA LEU A 96 12.00 -14.55 19.77
C LEU A 96 10.57 -14.71 19.21
N ASP A 97 9.73 -15.59 19.79
CA ASP A 97 8.35 -15.80 19.33
C ASP A 97 7.44 -14.59 19.58
N ALA A 98 7.71 -13.84 20.66
CA ALA A 98 6.87 -12.75 21.06
C ALA A 98 7.10 -11.47 20.21
N THR A 99 8.33 -11.26 19.72
CA THR A 99 8.65 -10.15 18.81
C THR A 99 7.99 -10.34 17.45
N GLU A 100 7.97 -11.57 16.92
CA GLU A 100 7.31 -11.88 15.66
C GLU A 100 5.80 -11.65 15.75
N THR A 101 5.19 -12.04 16.87
CA THR A 101 3.77 -11.78 17.13
C THR A 101 3.44 -10.27 17.14
N ILE A 102 4.27 -9.44 17.78
CA ILE A 102 4.09 -7.97 17.80
C ILE A 102 4.21 -7.41 16.38
N ARG A 103 5.21 -7.87 15.60
CA ARG A 103 5.40 -7.46 14.20
C ARG A 103 4.20 -7.78 13.33
N LEU A 104 3.68 -9.00 13.40
CA LEU A 104 2.52 -9.44 12.61
C LEU A 104 1.26 -8.64 12.97
N GLN A 105 1.03 -8.39 14.27
CA GLN A 105 -0.10 -7.57 14.73
C GLN A 105 0.02 -6.13 14.25
N LEU A 106 1.20 -5.51 14.39
CA LEU A 106 1.45 -4.16 13.89
C LEU A 106 1.26 -4.09 12.37
N GLY A 107 1.82 -5.04 11.62
CA GLY A 107 1.69 -5.10 10.16
C GLY A 107 0.24 -5.14 9.70
N ARG A 108 -0.61 -5.96 10.34
CA ARG A 108 -2.04 -6.03 10.01
C ARG A 108 -2.78 -4.72 10.29
N VAL A 109 -2.46 -4.03 11.38
CA VAL A 109 -3.11 -2.75 11.71
C VAL A 109 -2.60 -1.59 10.84
N LEU A 110 -1.32 -1.60 10.49
CA LEU A 110 -0.75 -0.65 9.53
C LEU A 110 -1.37 -0.79 8.15
N ALA A 111 -1.61 -2.03 7.68
CA ALA A 111 -2.32 -2.28 6.43
C ALA A 111 -3.72 -1.66 6.43
N LEU A 112 -4.49 -1.83 7.51
CA LEU A 112 -5.80 -1.20 7.67
C LEU A 112 -5.71 0.34 7.68
N GLY A 113 -4.74 0.90 8.40
CA GLY A 113 -4.50 2.34 8.40
C GLY A 113 -4.20 2.90 7.00
N LEU A 114 -3.46 2.13 6.20
CA LEU A 114 -3.18 2.47 4.80
C LEU A 114 -4.44 2.44 3.94
N GLU A 115 -5.38 1.51 4.15
CA GLU A 115 -6.65 1.50 3.41
C GLU A 115 -7.47 2.76 3.62
N PHE A 116 -7.51 3.28 4.86
CA PHE A 116 -8.18 4.54 5.16
C PHE A 116 -7.51 5.74 4.48
N THR A 117 -6.17 5.77 4.40
CA THR A 117 -5.50 6.82 3.64
C THR A 117 -5.79 6.70 2.14
N VAL A 118 -5.91 5.48 1.58
CA VAL A 118 -6.32 5.28 0.16
C VAL A 118 -7.68 5.93 -0.07
N ALA A 119 -8.63 5.63 0.83
CA ALA A 119 -10.00 6.12 0.70
C ALA A 119 -10.05 7.64 0.72
N SER A 120 -9.28 8.30 1.61
CA SER A 120 -9.15 9.76 1.63
C SER A 120 -8.63 10.31 0.29
N ASP A 121 -7.57 9.71 -0.26
CA ASP A 121 -6.96 10.19 -1.51
C ASP A 121 -7.91 10.03 -2.70
N ILE A 122 -8.64 8.91 -2.78
CA ILE A 122 -9.66 8.68 -3.82
C ILE A 122 -10.78 9.72 -3.70
N LEU A 123 -11.25 9.99 -2.48
CA LEU A 123 -12.29 10.97 -2.23
C LEU A 123 -11.86 12.37 -2.70
N ARG A 124 -10.66 12.82 -2.35
CA ARG A 124 -10.14 14.14 -2.75
C ARG A 124 -10.00 14.27 -4.27
N THR A 125 -9.52 13.23 -4.94
CA THR A 125 -9.32 13.24 -6.40
C THR A 125 -10.62 13.15 -7.19
N ALA A 126 -11.68 12.56 -6.64
CA ALA A 126 -12.97 12.42 -7.31
C ALA A 126 -13.71 13.75 -7.54
N VAL A 127 -13.44 14.79 -6.74
CA VAL A 127 -14.27 16.01 -6.73
C VAL A 127 -13.67 17.19 -7.50
N ALA A 128 -12.36 17.35 -7.49
CA ALA A 128 -11.69 18.42 -8.22
C ALA A 128 -10.27 17.97 -8.59
N PRO A 129 -10.11 17.12 -9.61
CA PRO A 129 -8.80 16.61 -9.98
C PRO A 129 -7.93 17.75 -10.54
N THR A 130 -7.04 18.32 -9.73
CA THR A 130 -5.99 19.20 -10.24
C THR A 130 -4.83 18.37 -10.79
N ARG A 131 -3.98 18.99 -11.63
CA ARG A 131 -2.72 18.36 -12.08
C ARG A 131 -1.88 17.88 -10.89
N GLN A 132 -1.83 18.67 -9.82
CA GLN A 132 -1.08 18.33 -8.61
C GLN A 132 -1.72 17.14 -7.87
N ASP A 133 -3.05 17.08 -7.80
CA ASP A 133 -3.76 15.98 -7.12
C ASP A 133 -3.59 14.66 -7.87
N ILE A 134 -3.59 14.69 -9.20
CA ILE A 134 -3.32 13.50 -10.02
C ILE A 134 -1.89 13.00 -9.82
N LEU A 135 -0.91 13.90 -9.76
CA LEU A 135 0.48 13.54 -9.48
C LEU A 135 0.65 12.97 -8.06
N ASN A 136 0.00 13.59 -7.07
CA ASN A 136 0.02 13.13 -5.68
C ASN A 136 -0.61 11.73 -5.56
N LEU A 137 -1.80 11.51 -6.14
CA LEU A 137 -2.45 10.20 -6.16
C LEU A 137 -1.57 9.16 -6.87
N GLY A 138 -0.98 9.54 -8.01
CA GLY A 138 -0.02 8.71 -8.74
C GLY A 138 1.15 8.25 -7.87
N ALA A 139 1.77 9.17 -7.13
CA ALA A 139 2.87 8.87 -6.22
C ALA A 139 2.45 7.93 -5.08
N ILE A 140 1.25 8.11 -4.52
CA ILE A 140 0.74 7.28 -3.43
C ILE A 140 0.46 5.85 -3.93
N VAL A 141 -0.20 5.71 -5.07
CA VAL A 141 -0.46 4.39 -5.68
C VAL A 141 0.85 3.69 -6.03
N LEU A 142 1.84 4.41 -6.56
CA LEU A 142 3.18 3.88 -6.82
C LEU A 142 3.83 3.34 -5.54
N LEU A 143 3.82 4.13 -4.45
CA LEU A 143 4.35 3.73 -3.15
C LEU A 143 3.69 2.46 -2.63
N ARG A 144 2.37 2.35 -2.72
CA ARG A 144 1.64 1.14 -2.29
C ARG A 144 2.04 -0.08 -3.10
N THR A 145 2.13 0.04 -4.42
CA THR A 145 2.56 -1.07 -5.31
C THR A 145 3.97 -1.53 -4.95
N LEU A 146 4.90 -0.59 -4.71
CA LEU A 146 6.27 -0.92 -4.32
C LEU A 146 6.33 -1.60 -2.95
N LEU A 147 5.64 -1.05 -1.94
CA LEU A 147 5.61 -1.61 -0.58
C LEU A 147 4.99 -3.00 -0.56
N ASN A 148 3.85 -3.18 -1.23
CA ASN A 148 3.18 -4.48 -1.31
C ASN A 148 4.08 -5.52 -1.99
N TYR A 149 4.75 -5.14 -3.08
CA TYR A 149 5.72 -6.01 -3.75
C TYR A 149 6.88 -6.42 -2.85
N PHE A 150 7.47 -5.47 -2.10
CA PHE A 150 8.57 -5.78 -1.18
C PHE A 150 8.13 -6.72 -0.06
N LEU A 151 6.98 -6.45 0.56
CA LEU A 151 6.42 -7.28 1.63
C LEU A 151 6.17 -8.71 1.14
N GLU A 152 5.51 -8.87 -0.01
CA GLU A 152 5.21 -10.19 -0.56
C GLU A 152 6.49 -10.95 -0.96
N ARG A 153 7.50 -10.23 -1.44
CA ARG A 153 8.82 -10.79 -1.72
C ARG A 153 9.56 -11.24 -0.47
N GLU A 154 9.47 -10.50 0.64
CA GLU A 154 10.08 -10.88 1.92
C GLU A 154 9.38 -12.12 2.52
N ILE A 155 8.05 -12.18 2.46
CA ILE A 155 7.26 -13.34 2.92
C ILE A 155 7.67 -14.60 2.16
N ARG A 156 7.71 -14.55 0.81
CA ARG A 156 8.15 -15.69 -0.02
C ARG A 156 9.56 -16.18 0.30
N GLN A 157 10.48 -15.26 0.65
CA GLN A 157 11.84 -15.64 1.06
C GLN A 157 11.89 -16.27 2.45
N GLY A 158 11.02 -15.82 3.37
CA GLY A 158 10.86 -16.41 4.70
C GLY A 158 10.31 -17.84 4.65
N GLU A 159 9.30 -18.09 3.80
CA GLU A 159 8.69 -19.42 3.62
C GLU A 159 9.68 -20.44 3.04
N GLN A 160 10.49 -20.04 2.05
CA GLN A 160 11.52 -20.91 1.46
C GLN A 160 12.65 -21.29 2.43
N ARG A 161 12.83 -20.52 3.52
CA ARG A 161 13.81 -20.81 4.58
C ARG A 161 13.29 -21.78 5.66
N SER A 162 12.01 -22.15 5.64
CA SER A 162 11.48 -23.29 6.42
C SER A 162 11.33 -24.52 5.50
N PRO A 163 12.40 -25.31 5.26
CA PRO A 163 12.24 -26.61 4.64
C PRO A 163 11.35 -27.46 5.56
N GLY A 164 10.20 -27.88 5.03
CA GLY A 164 9.23 -28.67 5.78
C GLY A 164 9.86 -29.89 6.43
N THR A 165 9.58 -30.07 7.71
CA THR A 165 9.60 -31.40 8.32
C THR A 165 8.54 -32.26 7.60
N PRO A 166 8.88 -33.46 7.11
CA PRO A 166 7.91 -34.35 6.49
C PRO A 166 6.77 -34.65 7.48
N LYS A 167 5.52 -34.44 7.03
CA LYS A 167 4.34 -34.90 7.77
C LYS A 167 4.33 -36.45 7.77
N PRO A 168 4.09 -37.10 8.92
CA PRO A 168 3.98 -38.55 9.01
C PRO A 168 2.74 -39.09 8.28
#